data_AF-A0A7C7V615-F1
#
_entry.id   AF-A0A7C7V615-F1
#
_cell.length_a   1.000
_cell.length_b   1.000
_cell.length_c   1.000
_cell.angle_alpha   90.00
_cell.angle_beta   90.00
_cell.angle_gamma   90.00
#
_symmetry.space_group_name_H-M   'P 1'
#
loop_
_entity.id
_entity.type
_entity.pdbx_description
1 polymer ?
#
loop_
_entity_poly.entity_id
_entity_poly.type
_entity_poly.pdbx_seq_one_letter_code
_entity_poly.pdbx_strand_id
1 'polypeptide(L)'
;MSHVTIRTDSELEQFCQQLVKAEWIALDTEFVAERTYRPQLCLVQVATADEMAIIDPLAVTDMRPFWEALSQPGHETIVHAGRGELE
;
A
#
# COMPACT_ATOMS: atom_id res chain seq x y z
N MET A 1 -3.00 1.92 -18.99
CA MET A 1 -2.61 2.47 -17.68
C MET A 1 -1.45 1.61 -17.18
N SER A 2 -0.30 2.21 -16.93
CA SER A 2 0.91 1.51 -16.47
C SER A 2 0.98 1.60 -14.94
N HIS A 3 1.41 0.53 -14.27
CA HIS A 3 1.70 0.53 -12.84
C HIS A 3 3.16 0.10 -12.63
N VAL A 4 3.73 0.48 -11.49
CA VAL A 4 4.97 -0.11 -10.99
C VAL A 4 4.65 -1.29 -10.08
N THR A 5 5.40 -2.38 -10.20
CA THR A 5 5.29 -3.54 -9.32
C THR A 5 6.43 -3.49 -8.31
N ILE A 6 6.10 -3.52 -7.03
CA ILE A 6 7.06 -3.44 -5.93
C ILE A 6 7.14 -4.81 -5.26
N ARG A 7 8.32 -5.42 -5.24
CA ARG A 7 8.54 -6.78 -4.70
C ARG A 7 9.76 -6.89 -3.80
N THR A 8 10.49 -5.80 -3.61
CA THR A 8 11.68 -5.75 -2.76
C THR A 8 11.62 -4.58 -1.80
N ASP A 9 12.31 -4.71 -0.66
CA ASP A 9 12.35 -3.67 0.37
C ASP A 9 12.93 -2.36 -0.18
N SER A 10 13.95 -2.42 -1.04
CA SER A 10 14.52 -1.23 -1.67
C SER A 10 13.54 -0.52 -2.60
N GLU A 11 12.72 -1.26 -3.35
CA GLU A 11 11.68 -0.65 -4.21
C GLU A 11 10.60 0.00 -3.34
N LEU A 12 10.22 -0.65 -2.23
CA LEU A 12 9.24 -0.14 -1.30
C LEU A 12 9.71 1.17 -0.66
N GLU A 13 10.95 1.22 -0.16
CA GLU A 13 11.55 2.43 0.42
C GLU A 13 11.58 3.59 -0.58
N GLN A 14 12.01 3.32 -1.82
CA GLN A 14 12.05 4.34 -2.88
C GLN A 14 10.67 4.86 -3.23
N PHE A 15 9.67 3.98 -3.31
CA PHE A 15 8.29 4.36 -3.54
C PHE A 15 7.75 5.22 -2.40
N CYS A 16 7.98 4.83 -1.14
CA CYS A 16 7.53 5.58 0.03
C CYS A 16 8.08 7.01 0.07
N GLN A 17 9.32 7.24 -0.39
CA GLN A 17 9.91 8.59 -0.49
C GLN A 17 9.19 9.51 -1.49
N GLN A 18 8.52 8.95 -2.50
CA GLN A 18 7.68 9.73 -3.42
C GLN A 18 6.25 9.84 -2.89
N LEU A 19 5.73 8.74 -2.33
CA LEU A 19 4.37 8.65 -1.83
C LEU A 19 4.04 9.75 -0.81
N VAL A 20 4.96 10.05 0.12
CA VAL A 20 4.77 11.11 1.15
C VAL A 20 4.65 12.53 0.59
N LYS A 21 4.91 12.74 -0.71
CA LYS A 21 4.79 14.05 -1.38
C LYS A 21 3.43 14.21 -2.09
N ALA A 22 2.64 13.14 -2.19
CA ALA A 22 1.35 13.20 -2.85
C ALA A 22 0.36 14.04 -2.05
N GLU A 23 -0.56 14.75 -2.70
CA GLU A 23 -1.63 15.48 -2.00
C GLU A 23 -2.75 14.52 -1.52
N TRP A 24 -2.93 13.42 -2.24
CA TRP A 24 -3.88 12.36 -1.91
C TRP A 24 -3.33 10.99 -2.32
N ILE A 25 -3.76 9.96 -1.61
CA ILE A 25 -3.36 8.57 -1.79
C ILE A 25 -4.63 7.72 -1.79
N ALA A 26 -4.98 7.12 -2.93
CA ALA A 26 -6.00 6.08 -2.98
C ALA A 26 -5.37 4.73 -2.61
N LEU A 27 -6.01 4.02 -1.68
CA LEU A 27 -5.58 2.74 -1.15
C LEU A 27 -6.67 1.69 -1.34
N ASP A 28 -6.27 0.50 -1.75
CA ASP A 28 -7.08 -0.71 -1.76
C ASP A 28 -6.18 -1.91 -1.37
N THR A 29 -6.76 -2.94 -0.74
CA THR A 29 -6.00 -4.10 -0.29
C THR A 29 -6.71 -5.41 -0.57
N GLU A 30 -5.94 -6.46 -0.89
CA GLU A 30 -6.48 -7.80 -1.13
C GLU A 30 -6.03 -8.76 -0.03
N PHE A 31 -6.98 -9.53 0.49
CA PHE A 31 -6.75 -10.51 1.56
C PHE A 31 -7.21 -11.91 1.19
N VAL A 32 -6.56 -12.92 1.79
CA VAL A 32 -6.97 -14.33 1.74
C VAL A 32 -7.31 -14.78 3.16
N ALA A 33 -8.47 -15.42 3.34
CA ALA A 33 -9.01 -15.79 4.67
C ALA A 33 -9.40 -17.27 4.80
N GLU A 34 -9.32 -18.04 3.72
CA GLU A 34 -9.87 -19.40 3.61
C GLU A 34 -9.23 -20.41 4.57
N ARG A 35 -8.02 -20.13 5.07
CA ARG A 35 -7.23 -21.07 5.88
C ARG A 35 -6.50 -20.42 7.05
N THR A 36 -6.83 -19.17 7.38
CA THR A 36 -6.13 -18.40 8.40
C THR A 36 -7.14 -17.79 9.37
N TYR A 37 -6.77 -17.72 10.66
CA TYR A 37 -7.62 -17.08 11.67
C TYR A 37 -7.69 -15.56 11.49
N ARG A 38 -6.60 -14.95 11.02
CA ARG A 38 -6.53 -13.55 10.56
C ARG A 38 -6.40 -13.52 9.04
N PRO A 39 -7.15 -12.67 8.33
CA PRO A 39 -6.93 -12.46 6.90
C PRO A 39 -5.47 -12.12 6.64
N GLN A 40 -4.87 -12.78 5.66
CA GLN A 40 -3.50 -12.52 5.26
C GLN A 40 -3.51 -11.47 4.16
N LEU A 41 -2.81 -10.36 4.36
CA LEU A 41 -2.60 -9.34 3.34
C LEU A 41 -1.77 -9.91 2.19
N CYS A 42 -2.30 -9.86 0.98
CA CYS A 42 -1.72 -10.49 -0.21
C CYS A 42 -1.43 -9.48 -1.33
N LEU A 43 -2.05 -8.30 -1.31
CA LEU A 43 -1.76 -7.21 -2.23
C LEU A 43 -2.08 -5.87 -1.58
N VAL A 44 -1.29 -4.85 -1.92
CA VAL A 44 -1.65 -3.46 -1.66
C VAL A 44 -1.62 -2.70 -2.98
N GLN A 45 -2.73 -2.07 -3.33
CA GLN A 45 -2.84 -1.18 -4.48
C GLN A 45 -2.81 0.27 -4.01
N VAL A 46 -2.01 1.08 -4.68
CA VAL A 46 -1.85 2.51 -4.37
C VAL A 46 -1.98 3.32 -5.64
N ALA A 47 -2.72 4.41 -5.60
CA ALA A 47 -2.73 5.40 -6.67
C ALA A 47 -2.59 6.81 -6.11
N THR A 48 -1.82 7.63 -6.83
CA THR A 48 -1.68 9.08 -6.62
C THR A 48 -2.06 9.79 -7.93
N ALA A 49 -1.88 11.11 -7.97
CA ALA A 49 -2.05 11.87 -9.20
C ALA A 49 -1.04 11.46 -10.30
N ASP A 50 0.16 11.03 -9.90
CA ASP A 50 1.30 10.83 -10.80
C ASP A 50 1.61 9.36 -11.08
N GLU A 51 1.26 8.44 -10.16
CA GLU A 51 1.64 7.03 -10.28
C GLU A 51 0.63 6.05 -9.70
N MET A 52 0.71 4.81 -10.17
CA MET A 52 0.00 3.65 -9.62
C MET A 52 1.02 2.58 -9.27
N ALA A 53 0.89 1.99 -8.09
CA ALA A 53 1.74 0.92 -7.61
C ALA A 53 0.94 -0.30 -7.16
N ILE A 54 1.51 -1.46 -7.43
CA ILE A 54 1.07 -2.75 -6.88
C ILE A 54 2.22 -3.29 -6.04
N ILE A 55 1.98 -3.41 -4.73
CA ILE A 55 2.97 -3.89 -3.76
C ILE A 55 2.63 -5.34 -3.44
N ASP A 56 3.63 -6.22 -3.54
CA ASP A 56 3.57 -7.63 -3.15
C ASP A 56 4.03 -7.77 -1.68
N PRO A 57 3.11 -7.75 -0.68
CA PRO A 57 3.44 -7.84 0.74
C PRO A 57 4.05 -9.20 1.13
N LEU A 58 3.99 -10.20 0.26
CA LEU A 58 4.57 -11.53 0.49
C LEU A 58 6.03 -11.60 0.02
N ALA A 59 6.46 -10.69 -0.87
CA ALA A 59 7.82 -10.62 -1.38
C ALA A 59 8.71 -9.63 -0.60
N VAL A 60 8.12 -8.56 -0.08
CA VAL A 60 8.81 -7.61 0.82
C VAL A 60 8.89 -8.18 2.23
N THR A 61 10.00 -7.96 2.91
CA THR A 61 10.24 -8.49 4.26
C THR A 61 9.62 -7.62 5.35
N ASP A 62 9.41 -6.33 5.05
CA ASP A 62 8.90 -5.36 6.01
C ASP A 62 8.00 -4.30 5.35
N MET A 63 6.71 -4.32 5.68
CA MET A 63 5.74 -3.34 5.21
C MET A 63 5.68 -2.06 6.06
N ARG A 64 6.43 -1.96 7.18
CA ARG A 64 6.40 -0.77 8.06
C ARG A 64 6.66 0.54 7.31
N PRO A 65 7.62 0.66 6.37
CA PRO A 65 7.86 1.92 5.65
C PRO A 65 6.61 2.44 4.92
N PHE A 66 5.81 1.54 4.35
CA PHE A 66 4.57 1.90 3.67
C PHE A 66 3.52 2.43 4.65
N TRP A 67 3.29 1.73 5.76
CA TRP A 67 2.32 2.17 6.76
C TRP A 67 2.74 3.47 7.46
N GLU A 68 4.04 3.66 7.69
CA GLU A 68 4.60 4.91 8.21
C GLU A 68 4.41 6.06 7.22
N ALA A 69 4.68 5.83 5.92
CA ALA A 69 4.45 6.82 4.87
C ALA A 69 2.97 7.21 4.77
N LEU A 70 2.06 6.23 4.78
CA LEU A 70 0.61 6.46 4.73
C LEU A 70 0.11 7.22 5.97
N SER A 71 0.74 7.03 7.13
CA SER A 71 0.37 7.69 8.39
C SER A 71 0.95 9.09 8.55
N GLN A 72 1.83 9.55 7.64
CA GLN A 72 2.35 10.92 7.72
C GLN A 72 1.25 11.96 7.48
N PRO A 73 1.29 13.10 8.17
CA PRO A 73 0.41 14.21 7.85
C PRO A 73 0.83 14.85 6.52
N GLY A 74 -0.13 15.39 5.77
CA GLY A 74 0.15 16.16 4.54
C GLY A 74 -0.61 15.68 3.31
N HIS A 75 -1.19 14.48 3.37
CA HIS A 75 -2.00 13.91 2.30
C HIS A 75 -3.36 13.41 2.81
N GLU A 76 -4.33 13.33 1.92
CA GLU A 76 -5.61 12.68 2.17
C GLU A 76 -5.56 11.20 1.73
N THR A 77 -5.80 10.27 2.66
CA THR A 77 -5.93 8.84 2.32
C THR A 77 -7.38 8.52 1.98
N ILE A 78 -7.59 8.01 0.77
CA ILE A 78 -8.90 7.68 0.21
C ILE A 78 -9.03 6.15 0.12
N VAL A 79 -10.06 5.62 0.76
CA VAL A 79 -10.42 4.19 0.72
C VAL A 79 -11.92 4.05 0.45
N HIS A 80 -12.32 3.05 -0.34
CA HIS A 80 -13.73 2.74 -0.55
C HIS A 80 -14.11 1.50 0.26
N ALA A 81 -15.17 1.59 1.07
CA ALA A 81 -15.60 0.50 1.94
C ALA A 81 -14.46 -0.03 2.86
N GLY A 82 -13.59 0.88 3.31
CA GLY A 82 -12.28 0.60 3.94
C GLY A 82 -12.29 -0.03 5.34
N ARG A 83 -13.30 -0.84 5.68
CA ARG A 83 -13.38 -1.49 7.00
C ARG A 83 -12.27 -2.53 7.18
N GLY A 84 -11.97 -3.31 6.13
CA GLY A 84 -10.97 -4.38 6.21
C GLY A 84 -9.55 -3.85 6.36
N GLU A 85 -9.27 -2.69 5.76
CA GLU A 85 -8.00 -1.97 5.81
C GLU A 85 -7.68 -1.45 7.22
N LEU A 86 -8.69 -1.26 8.07
CA LEU A 86 -8.57 -0.73 9.42
C LEU A 86 -8.52 -1.81 10.52
N GLU A 87 -8.74 -3.08 10.18
CA GLU A 87 -8.72 -4.22 11.14
C GLU A 87 -7.31 -4.71 11.49
#